data_AF-A0A4R5M9J1-F1
#
_entry.id   AF-A0A4R5M9J1-F1
#
_cell.length_a   1.000
_cell.length_b   1.000
_cell.length_c   1.000
_cell.angle_alpha   90.00
_cell.angle_beta   90.00
_cell.angle_gamma   90.00
#
_symmetry.space_group_name_H-M   'P 1'
#
loop_
_entity.id
_entity.type
_entity.pdbx_description
1 polymer ?
#
loop_
_entity_poly.entity_id
_entity_poly.type
_entity_poly.pdbx_seq_one_letter_code
_entity_poly.pdbx_strand_id
1 'polypeptide(L)'
;MNTRSEGNHATISGDLGTHLTASPTDVIATIAGVTIFGASDAVAAARAALEAGPLPAYPDELTPELREVLGWMCFECAPIAHAMRAAGIDIKPKAEDEQAHVLHWLVKLVLRHGASWRKAGTEDLDAWRARLRELANKSEGVST
;
A
#
# COMPACT_ATOMS: atom_id res chain seq x y z
N MET A 1 -8.79 -39.91 -29.73
CA MET A 1 -9.59 -38.79 -29.19
C MET A 1 -8.71 -37.99 -28.26
N ASN A 2 -8.43 -36.72 -28.56
CA ASN A 2 -7.59 -35.84 -27.75
C ASN A 2 -8.49 -34.78 -27.11
N THR A 3 -8.62 -34.79 -25.78
CA THR A 3 -9.40 -33.79 -25.02
C THR A 3 -8.47 -32.67 -24.59
N ARG A 4 -8.49 -31.55 -25.31
CA ARG A 4 -7.83 -30.30 -24.88
C ARG A 4 -8.85 -29.50 -24.07
N SER A 5 -8.61 -29.38 -22.76
CA SER A 5 -9.33 -28.46 -21.88
C SER A 5 -8.89 -27.04 -22.23
N GLU A 6 -9.76 -26.30 -22.91
CA GLU A 6 -9.59 -24.85 -23.09
C GLU A 6 -10.02 -24.16 -21.80
N GLY A 7 -9.04 -23.58 -21.12
CA GLY A 7 -9.25 -22.74 -19.94
C GLY A 7 -10.16 -21.57 -20.29
N ASN A 8 -11.21 -21.41 -19.50
CA ASN A 8 -12.29 -20.46 -19.71
C ASN A 8 -11.81 -19.03 -19.37
N HIS A 9 -11.17 -18.36 -20.33
CA HIS A 9 -10.82 -16.93 -20.21
C HIS A 9 -12.03 -16.09 -20.63
N ALA A 10 -12.75 -15.52 -19.67
CA ALA A 10 -13.80 -14.56 -19.95
C ALA A 10 -13.17 -13.23 -20.42
N THR A 11 -13.43 -12.85 -21.67
CA THR A 11 -13.00 -11.55 -22.22
C THR A 11 -14.00 -10.49 -21.78
N ILE A 12 -13.58 -9.56 -20.91
CA ILE A 12 -14.37 -8.38 -20.56
C ILE A 12 -13.98 -7.26 -21.52
N SER A 13 -14.91 -6.83 -22.37
CA SER A 13 -14.69 -5.77 -23.36
C SER A 13 -14.97 -4.40 -22.73
N GLY A 14 -13.96 -3.52 -22.73
CA GLY A 14 -14.09 -2.12 -22.30
C GLY A 14 -14.22 -1.16 -23.49
N ASP A 15 -14.78 0.02 -23.23
CA ASP A 15 -15.16 1.09 -24.18
C ASP A 15 -14.01 1.67 -25.04
N LEU A 16 -12.78 1.18 -24.89
CA LEU A 16 -11.57 1.63 -25.60
C LEU A 16 -10.85 0.51 -26.36
N GLY A 17 -11.47 -0.65 -26.58
CA GLY A 17 -10.84 -1.75 -27.33
C GLY A 17 -9.72 -2.46 -26.55
N THR A 18 -9.58 -2.20 -25.26
CA THR A 18 -8.65 -2.91 -24.37
C THR A 18 -9.19 -4.31 -24.09
N HIS A 19 -8.51 -5.35 -24.57
CA HIS A 19 -8.78 -6.73 -24.18
C HIS A 19 -8.06 -7.05 -22.87
N LEU A 20 -8.83 -7.23 -21.80
CA LEU A 20 -8.30 -7.66 -20.50
C LEU A 20 -8.42 -9.18 -20.38
N THR A 21 -7.31 -9.86 -20.13
CA THR A 21 -7.30 -11.31 -19.86
C THR A 21 -7.52 -11.55 -18.37
N ALA A 22 -8.63 -12.20 -18.04
CA ALA A 22 -8.96 -12.60 -16.67
C ALA A 22 -8.37 -13.97 -16.31
N SER A 23 -7.82 -14.10 -15.10
CA SER A 23 -7.58 -15.38 -14.43
C SER A 23 -8.89 -15.90 -13.82
N PRO A 24 -9.12 -17.22 -13.73
CA PRO A 24 -10.32 -17.80 -13.10
C PRO A 24 -10.53 -17.40 -11.63
N THR A 25 -9.49 -16.90 -10.96
CA THR A 25 -9.51 -16.52 -9.54
C THR A 25 -9.66 -15.01 -9.31
N ASP A 26 -9.70 -14.21 -10.38
CA ASP A 26 -9.80 -12.77 -10.24
C ASP A 26 -11.19 -12.36 -9.75
N VAL A 27 -11.23 -11.33 -8.92
CA VAL A 27 -12.46 -10.78 -8.33
C VAL A 27 -12.80 -9.44 -8.98
N ILE A 28 -14.09 -9.09 -8.97
CA ILE A 28 -14.61 -7.81 -9.47
C ILE A 28 -15.24 -7.05 -8.31
N ALA A 29 -14.94 -5.75 -8.21
CA ALA A 29 -15.61 -4.84 -7.28
C ALA A 29 -15.95 -3.51 -7.97
N THR A 30 -17.08 -2.90 -7.59
CA THR A 30 -17.46 -1.56 -8.05
C THR A 30 -17.51 -0.61 -6.86
N ILE A 31 -16.74 0.48 -6.90
CA ILE A 31 -16.65 1.48 -5.84
C ILE A 31 -16.69 2.87 -6.47
N ALA A 32 -17.55 3.76 -5.97
CA ALA A 32 -17.70 5.14 -6.45
C ALA A 32 -17.84 5.26 -7.99
N GLY A 33 -18.53 4.30 -8.63
CA GLY A 33 -18.71 4.28 -10.09
C GLY A 33 -17.52 3.73 -10.88
N VAL A 34 -16.45 3.29 -10.21
CA VAL A 34 -15.27 2.66 -10.81
C VAL A 34 -15.35 1.15 -10.62
N THR A 35 -15.24 0.39 -11.71
CA THR A 35 -15.11 -1.08 -11.66
C THR A 35 -13.63 -1.47 -11.64
N ILE A 36 -13.26 -2.27 -10.65
CA ILE A 36 -11.90 -2.77 -10.42
C ILE A 36 -11.93 -4.30 -10.56
N PHE A 37 -10.92 -4.85 -11.21
CA PHE A 37 -10.79 -6.28 -11.48
C PHE A 37 -9.34 -6.75 -11.31
N GLY A 38 -9.12 -7.92 -10.71
CA GLY A 38 -7.80 -8.55 -10.56
C GLY A 38 -7.73 -9.49 -9.35
N ALA A 39 -6.50 -9.81 -8.91
CA ALA A 39 -6.27 -10.63 -7.73
C ALA A 39 -6.95 -10.04 -6.47
N SER A 40 -7.47 -10.90 -5.60
CA SER A 40 -8.30 -10.48 -4.46
C SER A 40 -7.63 -9.49 -3.51
N ASP A 41 -6.32 -9.63 -3.27
CA ASP A 41 -5.54 -8.74 -2.44
C ASP A 41 -5.32 -7.38 -3.12
N ALA A 42 -5.03 -7.38 -4.42
CA ALA A 42 -4.89 -6.16 -5.22
C ALA A 42 -6.22 -5.39 -5.31
N VAL A 43 -7.35 -6.07 -5.49
CA VAL A 43 -8.68 -5.43 -5.52
C VAL A 43 -9.05 -4.88 -4.15
N ALA A 44 -8.75 -5.58 -3.06
CA ALA A 44 -8.96 -5.07 -1.70
C ALA A 44 -8.11 -3.82 -1.41
N ALA A 45 -6.85 -3.82 -1.82
CA ALA A 45 -5.97 -2.66 -1.68
C ALA A 45 -6.45 -1.45 -2.52
N ALA A 46 -6.84 -1.68 -3.77
CA ALA A 46 -7.37 -0.64 -4.65
C ALA A 46 -8.69 -0.05 -4.12
N ARG A 47 -9.57 -0.91 -3.59
CA ARG A 47 -10.79 -0.48 -2.92
C ARG A 47 -10.51 0.42 -1.72
N ALA A 48 -9.63 -0.01 -0.81
CA ALA A 48 -9.26 0.77 0.36
C ALA A 48 -8.65 2.13 -0.03
N ALA A 49 -7.84 2.17 -1.09
CA ALA A 49 -7.27 3.41 -1.61
C ALA A 49 -8.36 4.38 -2.14
N LEU A 50 -9.36 3.86 -2.85
CA LEU A 50 -10.46 4.68 -3.38
C LEU A 50 -11.40 5.17 -2.28
N GLU A 51 -11.74 4.31 -1.32
CA GLU A 51 -12.57 4.68 -0.16
C GLU A 51 -11.88 5.72 0.74
N ALA A 52 -10.56 5.68 0.86
CA ALA A 52 -9.81 6.66 1.63
C ALA A 52 -9.84 8.07 1.04
N GLY A 53 -10.25 8.22 -0.22
CA GLY A 53 -10.38 9.50 -0.90
C GLY A 53 -9.05 10.25 -1.10
N PRO A 54 -9.10 11.41 -1.78
CA PRO A 54 -7.94 12.29 -1.92
C PRO A 54 -7.50 12.81 -0.55
N LEU A 55 -6.20 13.08 -0.42
CA LEU A 55 -5.70 13.80 0.75
C LEU A 55 -6.24 15.24 0.76
N PRO A 56 -6.47 15.82 1.94
CA PRO A 56 -6.70 17.25 2.06
C PRO A 56 -5.53 18.05 1.47
N ALA A 57 -5.82 19.30 1.08
CA ALA A 57 -4.80 20.24 0.65
C ALA A 57 -3.76 20.45 1.77
N TYR A 58 -2.51 20.65 1.38
CA TYR A 58 -1.48 21.00 2.34
C TYR A 58 -1.78 22.39 2.92
N PRO A 59 -1.74 22.58 4.25
CA PRO A 59 -2.10 23.86 4.86
C PRO A 59 -1.01 24.91 4.66
N ASP A 60 -1.41 26.17 4.52
CA ASP A 60 -0.47 27.31 4.43
C ASP A 60 0.30 27.53 5.74
N GLU A 61 -0.34 27.24 6.88
CA GLU A 61 0.24 27.34 8.21
C GLU A 61 0.60 25.95 8.77
N LEU A 62 1.76 25.85 9.42
CA LEU A 62 2.18 24.62 10.09
C LEU A 62 1.27 24.30 11.28
N THR A 63 0.46 23.24 11.14
CA THR A 63 -0.26 22.67 12.28
C THR A 63 0.73 22.11 13.31
N PRO A 64 0.32 21.95 14.59
CA PRO A 64 1.16 21.33 15.60
C PRO A 64 1.69 19.94 15.19
N GLU A 65 0.85 19.12 14.56
CA GLU A 65 1.18 17.77 14.11
C GLU A 65 2.17 17.77 12.95
N LEU A 66 1.99 18.66 11.96
CA LEU A 66 2.95 18.80 10.86
C LEU A 66 4.30 19.30 11.37
N ARG A 67 4.30 20.27 12.30
CA ARG A 67 5.54 20.77 12.91
C ARG A 67 6.29 19.65 13.64
N GLU A 68 5.57 18.81 14.36
CA GLU A 68 6.14 17.65 15.03
C GLU A 68 6.77 16.67 14.05
N VAL A 69 6.01 16.19 13.06
CA VAL A 69 6.48 15.23 12.05
C VAL A 69 7.67 15.77 11.26
N LEU A 70 7.62 17.03 10.84
CA LEU A 70 8.73 17.63 10.09
C LEU A 70 9.98 17.78 10.97
N GLY A 71 9.83 17.98 12.28
CA GLY A 71 10.95 18.00 13.22
C GLY A 71 11.68 16.66 13.38
N TRP A 72 11.06 15.53 13.01
CA TRP A 72 11.62 14.19 13.18
C TRP A 72 12.69 13.81 12.15
N MET A 73 12.85 14.62 11.11
CA MET A 73 13.74 14.34 9.98
C MET A 73 15.17 13.98 10.41
N CYS A 74 15.67 14.58 11.48
CA CYS A 74 17.07 14.44 11.90
C CYS A 74 17.37 13.15 12.68
N PHE A 75 16.37 12.45 13.25
CA PHE A 75 16.65 11.39 14.24
C PHE A 75 15.76 10.14 14.13
N GLU A 76 14.49 10.26 13.73
CA GLU A 76 13.54 9.14 13.85
C GLU A 76 13.33 8.37 12.53
N CYS A 77 13.76 8.93 11.40
CA CYS A 77 13.42 8.34 10.09
C CYS A 77 14.17 7.03 9.79
N ALA A 78 15.44 6.89 10.19
CA ALA A 78 16.24 5.72 9.84
C ALA A 78 15.69 4.40 10.43
N PRO A 79 15.35 4.30 11.73
CA PRO A 79 14.74 3.09 12.28
C PRO A 79 13.42 2.69 11.59
N ILE A 80 12.60 3.67 11.23
CA ILE A 80 11.32 3.44 10.54
C ILE A 80 11.57 2.95 9.11
N ALA A 81 12.47 3.58 8.36
CA ALA A 81 12.81 3.17 7.00
C ALA A 81 13.37 1.73 6.95
N HIS A 82 14.16 1.34 7.96
CA HIS A 82 14.64 -0.04 8.09
C HIS A 82 13.49 -1.04 8.30
N ALA A 83 12.53 -0.71 9.17
CA ALA A 83 11.35 -1.55 9.39
C ALA A 83 10.49 -1.68 8.12
N MET A 84 10.30 -0.59 7.38
CA MET A 84 9.59 -0.56 6.10
C MET A 84 10.28 -1.45 5.06
N ARG A 85 11.61 -1.30 4.89
CA ARG A 85 12.39 -2.12 3.95
C ARG A 85 12.30 -3.60 4.30
N ALA A 86 12.44 -3.93 5.58
CA ALA A 86 12.36 -5.30 6.04
C ALA A 86 10.96 -5.90 5.75
N ALA A 87 9.89 -5.09 5.81
CA ALA A 87 8.53 -5.50 5.40
C ALA A 87 8.31 -5.61 3.88
N GLY A 88 9.35 -5.38 3.07
CA GLY A 88 9.33 -5.51 1.61
C GLY A 88 9.03 -4.21 0.86
N ILE A 89 9.04 -3.05 1.52
CA ILE A 89 8.89 -1.74 0.87
C ILE A 89 10.22 -1.35 0.23
N ASP A 90 10.21 -1.04 -1.06
CA ASP A 90 11.42 -0.61 -1.77
C ASP A 90 11.82 0.81 -1.37
N ILE A 91 12.88 0.92 -0.58
CA ILE A 91 13.48 2.19 -0.14
C ILE A 91 15.00 2.08 -0.34
N LYS A 92 15.56 2.98 -1.14
CA LYS A 92 17.01 3.04 -1.37
C LYS A 92 17.76 3.24 -0.04
N PRO A 93 18.91 2.58 0.18
CA PRO A 93 19.70 2.69 1.40
C PRO A 93 20.56 3.96 1.41
N LYS A 94 19.94 5.10 1.15
CA LYS A 94 20.53 6.44 1.18
C LYS A 94 19.71 7.26 2.16
N ALA A 95 20.37 7.96 3.08
CA ALA A 95 19.71 8.66 4.18
C ALA A 95 18.61 9.62 3.71
N GLU A 96 18.85 10.36 2.63
CA GLU A 96 17.88 11.30 2.05
C GLU A 96 16.66 10.57 1.46
N ASP A 97 16.85 9.40 0.82
CA ASP A 97 15.75 8.59 0.30
C ASP A 97 14.92 7.99 1.44
N GLU A 98 15.57 7.54 2.52
CA GLU A 98 14.92 7.03 3.73
C GLU A 98 14.09 8.10 4.44
N GLN A 99 14.69 9.28 4.67
CA GLN A 99 14.00 10.42 5.28
C GLN A 99 12.81 10.88 4.43
N ALA A 100 13.00 11.03 3.12
CA ALA A 100 11.93 11.46 2.22
C ALA A 100 10.75 10.48 2.23
N HIS A 101 11.03 9.18 2.21
CA HIS A 101 9.99 8.16 2.23
C HIS A 101 9.18 8.18 3.54
N VAL A 102 9.88 8.24 4.67
CA VAL A 102 9.23 8.26 6.00
C VAL A 102 8.45 9.56 6.21
N LEU A 103 9.02 10.71 5.87
CA LEU A 103 8.32 12.00 5.97
C LEU A 103 7.11 12.06 5.05
N HIS A 104 7.22 11.54 3.82
CA HIS A 104 6.08 11.46 2.90
C HIS A 104 4.93 10.66 3.53
N TRP A 105 5.22 9.50 4.11
CA TRP A 105 4.23 8.69 4.81
C TRP A 105 3.62 9.42 6.02
N LEU A 106 4.44 9.99 6.91
CA LEU A 106 3.97 10.71 8.10
C LEU A 106 3.11 11.93 7.74
N VAL A 107 3.52 12.71 6.74
CA VAL A 107 2.74 13.88 6.26
C VAL A 107 1.38 13.43 5.75
N LYS A 108 1.30 12.34 4.98
CA LYS A 108 0.01 11.79 4.53
C LYS A 108 -0.89 11.40 5.71
N LEU A 109 -0.32 10.81 6.76
CA LEU A 109 -1.08 10.47 7.97
C LEU A 109 -1.61 11.70 8.68
N VAL A 110 -0.78 12.74 8.83
CA VAL A 110 -1.19 14.00 9.44
C VAL A 110 -2.30 14.67 8.64
N LEU A 111 -2.14 14.78 7.32
CA LEU A 111 -3.17 15.36 6.45
C LEU A 111 -4.49 14.58 6.53
N ARG A 112 -4.43 13.26 6.61
CA ARG A 112 -5.64 12.42 6.61
C ARG A 112 -6.32 12.33 7.97
N HIS A 113 -5.56 12.28 9.06
CA HIS A 113 -6.08 11.92 10.38
C HIS A 113 -5.95 13.04 11.43
N GLY A 114 -5.30 14.16 11.11
CA GLY A 114 -5.06 15.26 12.04
C GLY A 114 -4.44 14.76 13.34
N ALA A 115 -5.00 15.15 14.48
CA ALA A 115 -4.55 14.71 15.81
C ALA A 115 -4.48 13.18 16.01
N SER A 116 -5.19 12.39 15.20
CA SER A 116 -5.17 10.91 15.28
C SER A 116 -4.05 10.26 14.46
N TRP A 117 -3.15 11.03 13.83
CA TRP A 117 -2.11 10.50 12.95
C TRP A 117 -1.20 9.46 13.63
N ARG A 118 -0.89 9.63 14.92
CA ARG A 118 -0.06 8.68 15.68
C ARG A 118 -0.70 7.31 15.83
N LYS A 119 -2.02 7.27 15.99
CA LYS A 119 -2.77 6.02 16.08
C LYS A 119 -2.68 5.29 14.75
N ALA A 120 -3.00 5.97 13.65
CA ALA A 120 -2.92 5.40 12.30
C ALA A 120 -1.48 4.95 11.96
N GLY A 121 -0.47 5.75 12.32
CA GLY A 121 0.93 5.37 12.10
C GLY A 121 1.38 4.16 12.91
N THR A 122 0.88 3.99 14.14
CA THR A 122 1.11 2.79 14.95
C THR A 122 0.48 1.56 14.30
N GLU A 123 -0.75 1.68 13.78
CA GLU A 123 -1.44 0.60 13.08
C GLU A 123 -0.66 0.14 11.83
N ASP A 124 -0.13 1.07 11.04
CA ASP A 124 0.73 0.77 9.89
C ASP A 124 2.02 0.04 10.32
N LEU A 125 2.69 0.52 11.36
CA LEU A 125 3.91 -0.10 11.89
C LEU A 125 3.66 -1.54 12.37
N ASP A 126 2.54 -1.78 13.05
CA ASP A 126 2.17 -3.10 13.51
C ASP A 126 1.79 -4.04 12.35
N ALA A 127 1.15 -3.51 11.30
CA ALA A 127 0.92 -4.26 10.07
C ALA A 127 2.22 -4.67 9.38
N TRP A 128 3.22 -3.77 9.29
CA TRP A 128 4.54 -4.10 8.74
C TRP A 128 5.26 -5.15 9.58
N ARG A 129 5.16 -5.07 10.91
CA ARG A 129 5.70 -6.08 11.83
C ARG A 129 5.01 -7.44 11.68
N ALA A 130 3.70 -7.47 11.45
CA ALA A 130 2.98 -8.70 11.17
C ALA A 130 3.44 -9.31 9.83
N ARG A 131 3.54 -8.47 8.79
CA ARG A 131 4.01 -8.89 7.47
C ARG A 131 5.43 -9.45 7.51
N LEU A 132 6.31 -8.81 8.28
CA LEU A 132 7.66 -9.29 8.55
C LEU A 132 7.70 -10.72 9.08
N ARG A 133 6.83 -11.05 10.04
CA ARG A 133 6.72 -12.40 10.60
C ARG A 133 6.21 -13.40 9.56
N GLU A 134 5.24 -13.01 8.73
CA GLU A 134 4.75 -13.86 7.66
C GLU A 134 5.83 -14.19 6.62
N LEU A 135 6.65 -13.20 6.25
CA LEU A 135 7.76 -13.37 5.30
C LEU A 135 8.84 -14.28 5.89
N ALA A 136 9.17 -14.12 7.18
CA ALA A 136 10.10 -15.01 7.87
C ALA A 136 9.60 -16.47 7.86
N ASN A 137 8.34 -16.71 8.24
CA ASN A 137 7.75 -18.04 8.27
C ASN A 137 7.72 -18.71 6.87
N LYS A 138 7.51 -17.93 5.81
CA LYS A 138 7.56 -18.46 4.43
C LYS A 138 8.97 -18.82 3.99
N SER A 139 9.98 -18.08 4.43
CA SER A 139 11.38 -18.39 4.11
C SER A 139 11.88 -19.68 4.77
N GLU A 140 11.40 -20.00 5.98
CA GLU A 140 11.73 -21.26 6.67
C GLU A 140 11.02 -22.48 6.06
N GLY A 141 9.81 -22.31 5.52
CA GLY A 141 9.03 -23.38 4.90
C GLY A 141 9.43 -23.78 3.47
N VAL A 142 10.31 -23.03 2.81
CA VAL A 142 10.80 -23.32 1.45
C VAL A 142 12.10 -24.14 1.47
N SER A 143 12.66 -24.43 2.65
CA SER A 143 13.97 -25.06 2.80
C SER A 143 13.95 -26.58 3.01
N THR A 144 12.88 -27.30 2.63
CA THR A 144 12.79 -28.78 2.70
C THR A 144 12.47 -29.43 1.37
#